data_AF-A0A954KYZ4-F1
#
_entry.id   AF-A0A954KYZ4-F1
#
_cell.length_a   1.000
_cell.length_b   1.000
_cell.length_c   1.000
_cell.angle_alpha   90.00
_cell.angle_beta   90.00
_cell.angle_gamma   90.00
#
_symmetry.space_group_name_H-M   'P 1'
#
loop_
_entity.id
_entity.type
_entity.pdbx_description
1 polymer ?
#
loop_
_entity_poly.entity_id
_entity_poly.type
_entity_poly.pdbx_seq_one_letter_code
_entity_poly.pdbx_strand_id
1 'polypeptide(L)'
;MKSVAIRAVVVTAILIPFAAVFVGLNICNGIDDAYAQWGAAEMVIEYMEDHGGKWPADWNSLRPYFDEGHGHVGGWSYEYFQSRIFIDFTANAERLKRLSTASDSVPFDVIHANSIWGAEFEVGPNEMVYLYFQQDRQDLRL
;
A
#
# COMPACT_ATOMS: atom_id res chain seq x y z
N MET A 1 30.10 12.33 39.98
CA MET A 1 29.14 11.20 39.85
C MET A 1 27.68 11.63 40.02
N LYS A 2 27.27 12.25 41.14
CA LYS A 2 25.85 12.64 41.37
C LYS A 2 25.28 13.61 40.32
N SER A 3 26.04 14.60 39.87
CA SER A 3 25.61 15.55 38.83
C SER A 3 25.44 14.92 37.44
N VAL A 4 26.18 13.84 37.14
CA VAL A 4 26.05 13.09 35.89
C VAL A 4 24.78 12.25 35.91
N ALA A 5 24.49 11.59 37.03
CA ALA A 5 23.26 10.82 37.21
C ALA A 5 21.99 11.69 37.11
N ILE A 6 22.00 12.88 37.73
CA ILE A 6 20.86 13.82 37.66
C ILE A 6 20.65 14.30 36.21
N ARG A 7 21.73 14.64 35.48
CA ARG A 7 21.63 15.02 34.06
C ARG A 7 21.10 13.89 33.19
N ALA A 8 21.56 12.66 33.41
CA ALA A 8 21.07 11.50 32.69
C ALA A 8 19.57 11.27 32.92
N VAL A 9 19.10 11.35 34.18
CA VAL A 9 17.67 11.20 34.50
C VAL A 9 16.83 12.29 33.83
N VAL A 10 17.28 13.55 33.85
CA VAL A 10 16.55 14.65 33.20
C VAL A 10 16.50 14.47 31.69
N VAL A 11 17.61 14.09 31.04
CA VAL A 11 17.65 13.82 29.60
C VAL A 11 16.71 12.66 29.25
N THR A 12 16.75 11.56 30.00
CA THR A 12 15.87 10.41 29.77
C THR A 12 14.39 10.78 29.96
N ALA A 13 14.07 11.55 31.00
CA ALA A 13 12.70 12.00 31.26
C ALA A 13 12.14 12.90 30.15
N ILE A 14 13.01 13.64 29.43
CA ILE A 14 12.62 14.44 28.27
C ILE A 14 12.49 13.57 27.02
N LEU A 15 13.45 12.66 26.78
CA LEU A 15 13.48 11.84 25.56
C LEU A 15 12.31 10.84 25.48
N ILE A 16 11.84 10.31 26.61
CA ILE A 16 10.75 9.32 26.62
C ILE A 16 9.45 9.88 26.01
N PRO A 17 8.93 11.06 26.40
CA PRO A 17 7.78 11.69 25.75
C PRO A 17 7.96 11.90 24.25
N PHE A 18 9.14 12.37 23.79
CA PHE A 18 9.41 12.54 22.37
C PHE A 18 9.39 11.21 21.62
N ALA A 19 9.99 10.17 22.19
CA ALA A 19 9.96 8.83 21.62
C ALA A 19 8.53 8.27 21.55
N ALA A 20 7.72 8.47 22.60
CA ALA A 20 6.32 8.02 22.63
C ALA A 20 5.46 8.74 21.57
N VAL A 21 5.60 10.05 21.42
CA VAL A 21 4.92 10.82 20.36
C VAL A 21 5.39 10.36 18.98
N PHE A 22 6.69 10.19 18.78
CA PHE A 22 7.26 9.71 17.52
C PHE A 22 6.70 8.33 17.16
N VAL A 23 6.68 7.38 18.09
CA VAL A 23 6.11 6.04 17.87
C VAL A 23 4.61 6.14 17.56
N GLY A 24 3.85 6.92 18.32
CA GLY A 24 2.42 7.10 18.09
C GLY A 24 2.10 7.64 16.69
N LEU A 25 2.83 8.67 16.25
CA LEU A 25 2.66 9.23 14.90
C LEU A 25 2.98 8.21 13.80
N ASN A 26 4.05 7.41 13.96
CA ASN A 26 4.40 6.39 12.97
C ASN A 26 3.37 5.24 12.92
N ILE A 27 2.77 4.86 14.06
CA ILE A 27 1.69 3.86 14.08
C ILE A 27 0.45 4.38 13.34
N CYS A 28 0.01 5.60 13.62
CA CYS A 28 -1.15 6.19 12.93
C CYS A 28 -0.90 6.28 11.42
N ASN A 29 0.28 6.76 11.02
CA ASN A 29 0.67 6.83 9.60
C ASN A 29 0.72 5.45 8.94
N GLY A 30 1.09 4.40 9.69
CA GLY A 30 1.12 3.02 9.19
C GLY A 30 -0.27 2.48 8.86
N ILE A 31 -1.32 2.91 9.58
CA ILE A 31 -2.71 2.55 9.29
C ILE A 31 -3.18 3.23 8.00
N ASP A 32 -2.96 4.54 7.88
CA ASP A 32 -3.34 5.29 6.68
C ASP A 32 -2.61 4.74 5.43
N ASP A 33 -1.33 4.41 5.55
CA ASP A 33 -0.56 3.81 4.46
C ASP A 33 -1.09 2.43 4.04
N ALA A 34 -1.59 1.66 4.99
CA ALA A 34 -2.17 0.35 4.70
C ALA A 34 -3.51 0.50 3.96
N TYR A 35 -4.37 1.44 4.38
CA TYR A 35 -5.60 1.76 3.63
C TYR A 35 -5.30 2.31 2.24
N ALA A 36 -4.28 3.16 2.14
CA ALA A 36 -3.88 3.71 0.86
C ALA A 36 -3.36 2.63 -0.10
N GLN A 37 -2.60 1.65 0.39
CA GLN A 37 -2.18 0.49 -0.41
C GLN A 37 -3.38 -0.30 -0.94
N TRP A 38 -4.38 -0.55 -0.08
CA TRP A 38 -5.62 -1.20 -0.50
C TRP A 38 -6.33 -0.39 -1.59
N GLY A 39 -6.48 0.92 -1.41
CA GLY A 39 -7.09 1.80 -2.42
C GLY A 39 -6.35 1.74 -3.76
N ALA A 40 -5.02 1.71 -3.71
CA ALA A 40 -4.21 1.56 -4.92
C ALA A 40 -4.45 0.24 -5.65
N ALA A 41 -4.60 -0.87 -4.93
CA ALA A 41 -4.93 -2.16 -5.55
C ALA A 41 -6.31 -2.14 -6.21
N GLU A 42 -7.33 -1.56 -5.56
CA GLU A 42 -8.68 -1.44 -6.14
C GLU A 42 -8.66 -0.58 -7.41
N MET A 43 -8.04 0.61 -7.38
CA MET A 43 -7.91 1.46 -8.56
C MET A 43 -7.26 0.72 -9.75
N VAL A 44 -6.22 -0.08 -9.47
CA VAL A 44 -5.52 -0.85 -10.50
C VAL A 44 -6.40 -1.97 -11.06
N ILE A 45 -7.16 -2.66 -10.20
CA ILE A 45 -8.08 -3.72 -10.60
C ILE A 45 -9.24 -3.16 -11.44
N GLU A 46 -9.88 -2.09 -10.98
CA GLU A 46 -10.97 -1.43 -11.71
C GLU A 46 -10.49 -0.88 -13.06
N TYR A 47 -9.29 -0.28 -13.10
CA TYR A 47 -8.67 0.08 -14.38
C TYR A 47 -8.52 -1.12 -15.30
N MET A 48 -8.04 -2.27 -14.81
CA MET A 48 -7.90 -3.48 -15.62
C MET A 48 -9.27 -3.99 -16.10
N GLU A 49 -10.31 -3.96 -15.26
CA GLU A 49 -11.67 -4.36 -15.65
C GLU A 49 -12.19 -3.50 -16.80
N ASP A 50 -12.04 -2.18 -16.71
CA ASP A 50 -12.49 -1.24 -17.75
C ASP A 50 -11.65 -1.29 -19.03
N HIS A 51 -10.38 -1.70 -18.93
CA HIS A 51 -9.42 -1.65 -20.04
C HIS A 51 -9.02 -3.03 -20.57
N GLY A 52 -9.81 -4.06 -20.28
CA GLY A 52 -9.64 -5.41 -20.82
C GLY A 52 -8.36 -6.11 -20.34
N GLY A 53 -8.08 -6.03 -19.04
CA GLY A 53 -6.95 -6.65 -18.37
C GLY A 53 -5.62 -5.90 -18.54
N LYS A 54 -5.62 -4.68 -19.08
CA LYS A 54 -4.39 -3.89 -19.28
C LYS A 54 -3.94 -3.25 -17.98
N TRP A 55 -2.66 -3.40 -17.65
CA TRP A 55 -2.04 -2.68 -16.54
C TRP A 55 -2.04 -1.17 -16.80
N PRO A 56 -2.27 -0.32 -15.79
CA PRO A 56 -2.18 1.14 -15.95
C PRO A 56 -0.77 1.57 -16.35
N ALA A 57 -0.68 2.61 -17.18
CA ALA A 57 0.60 3.09 -17.69
C ALA A 57 1.29 4.07 -16.74
N ASP A 58 0.50 4.78 -15.93
CA ASP A 58 0.95 5.80 -15.00
C ASP A 58 -0.15 6.14 -14.00
N TRP A 59 0.18 7.04 -13.07
CA TRP A 59 -0.80 7.58 -12.14
C TRP A 59 -1.96 8.33 -12.83
N ASN A 60 -1.75 9.04 -13.94
CA ASN A 60 -2.85 9.79 -14.55
C ASN A 60 -3.99 8.88 -15.01
N SER A 61 -3.65 7.64 -15.37
CA SER A 61 -4.59 6.58 -15.72
C SER A 61 -5.48 6.15 -14.54
N LEU A 62 -4.99 6.29 -13.31
CA LEU A 62 -5.70 5.92 -12.08
C LEU A 62 -6.48 7.07 -11.43
N ARG A 63 -6.31 8.31 -11.91
CA ARG A 63 -6.95 9.48 -11.32
C ARG A 63 -8.48 9.41 -11.26
N PRO A 64 -9.19 8.94 -12.31
CA PRO A 64 -10.66 8.83 -12.24
C PRO A 64 -11.13 7.95 -11.08
N TYR A 65 -10.47 6.80 -10.87
CA TYR A 65 -10.77 5.86 -9.80
C TYR A 65 -10.50 6.45 -8.41
N PHE A 66 -9.44 7.27 -8.27
CA PHE A 66 -9.21 7.99 -7.02
C PHE A 66 -10.35 8.97 -6.71
N ASP A 67 -10.76 9.75 -7.71
CA ASP A 67 -11.82 10.77 -7.58
C ASP A 67 -13.20 10.14 -7.27
N GLU A 68 -13.42 8.88 -7.67
CA GLU A 68 -14.63 8.10 -7.37
C GLU A 68 -14.60 7.46 -5.96
N GLY A 69 -13.48 7.54 -5.24
CA GLY A 69 -13.37 7.16 -3.84
C GLY A 69 -12.29 6.12 -3.52
N HIS A 70 -11.56 5.61 -4.50
CA HIS A 70 -10.65 4.47 -4.32
C HIS A 70 -9.24 4.87 -3.85
N GLY A 71 -9.14 6.00 -3.13
CA GLY A 71 -7.99 6.35 -2.30
C GLY A 71 -8.09 5.83 -0.87
N HIS A 72 -9.26 5.35 -0.42
CA HIS A 72 -9.60 4.85 0.94
C HIS A 72 -9.20 5.70 2.16
N VAL A 73 -8.44 6.77 1.97
CA VAL A 73 -7.99 7.67 3.03
C VAL A 73 -8.64 9.03 2.84
N GLY A 74 -9.61 9.31 3.71
CA GLY A 74 -10.38 10.54 3.68
C GLY A 74 -9.50 11.77 3.86
N GLY A 75 -9.69 12.77 3.01
CA GLY A 75 -9.01 14.08 3.10
C GLY A 75 -7.61 14.13 2.50
N TRP A 76 -7.09 13.04 1.96
CA TRP A 76 -5.84 13.06 1.19
C TRP A 76 -6.08 13.66 -0.20
N SER A 77 -5.15 14.50 -0.65
CA SER A 77 -5.11 14.88 -2.07
C SER A 77 -4.52 13.73 -2.88
N TYR A 78 -4.77 13.75 -4.19
CA TYR A 78 -4.23 12.73 -5.08
C TYR A 78 -2.70 12.71 -5.08
N GLU A 79 -2.08 13.89 -5.09
CA GLU A 79 -0.62 14.03 -5.05
C GLU A 79 -0.03 13.53 -3.72
N TYR A 80 -0.74 13.76 -2.61
CA TYR A 80 -0.31 13.22 -1.33
C TYR A 80 -0.40 11.70 -1.32
N PHE A 81 -1.49 11.13 -1.83
CA PHE A 81 -1.65 9.68 -1.99
C PHE A 81 -0.51 9.09 -2.84
N GLN A 82 -0.22 9.68 -4.01
CA GLN A 82 0.89 9.27 -4.88
C GLN A 82 2.24 9.29 -4.16
N SER A 83 2.47 10.26 -3.27
CA SER A 83 3.73 10.34 -2.52
C SER A 83 3.90 9.22 -1.50
N ARG A 84 2.79 8.57 -1.08
CA ARG A 84 2.77 7.53 -0.05
C ARG A 84 2.82 6.13 -0.63
N ILE A 85 2.38 5.95 -1.87
CA ILE A 85 2.25 4.64 -2.50
C ILE A 85 3.23 4.50 -3.66
N PHE A 86 3.80 3.32 -3.78
CA PHE A 86 4.54 2.86 -4.95
C PHE A 86 3.65 1.92 -5.76
N ILE A 87 3.64 2.10 -7.08
CA ILE A 87 3.07 1.18 -8.05
C ILE A 87 4.12 0.96 -9.15
N ASP A 88 4.44 -0.30 -9.45
CA ASP A 88 5.25 -0.64 -10.62
C ASP A 88 4.41 -0.55 -11.89
N PHE A 89 4.34 0.64 -12.48
CA PHE A 89 3.66 0.85 -13.77
C PHE A 89 4.36 0.16 -14.95
N THR A 90 5.56 -0.39 -14.77
CA THR A 90 6.25 -1.18 -15.80
C THR A 90 5.86 -2.67 -15.75
N ALA A 91 5.06 -3.06 -14.75
CA ALA A 91 4.57 -4.43 -14.63
C ALA A 91 3.72 -4.83 -15.84
N ASN A 92 3.78 -6.12 -16.19
CA ASN A 92 3.07 -6.68 -17.32
C ASN A 92 1.94 -7.57 -16.83
N ALA A 93 0.68 -7.16 -17.04
CA ALA A 93 -0.51 -7.88 -16.56
C ALA A 93 -0.52 -9.36 -16.98
N GLU A 94 -0.17 -9.67 -18.23
CA GLU A 94 -0.08 -11.06 -18.71
C GLU A 94 0.96 -11.89 -17.96
N ARG A 95 2.10 -11.29 -17.61
CA ARG A 95 3.11 -11.95 -16.76
C ARG A 95 2.58 -12.16 -15.35
N LEU A 96 1.95 -11.15 -14.74
CA LEU A 96 1.38 -11.26 -13.40
C LEU A 96 0.32 -12.37 -13.37
N LYS A 97 -0.59 -12.40 -14.35
CA LYS A 97 -1.60 -13.44 -14.53
C LYS A 97 -1.00 -14.85 -14.61
N ARG A 98 0.04 -15.04 -15.43
CA ARG A 98 0.75 -16.32 -15.53
C ARG A 98 1.38 -16.73 -14.19
N LEU A 99 2.00 -15.80 -13.49
CA LEU A 99 2.60 -16.06 -12.18
C LEU A 99 1.53 -16.43 -11.14
N SER A 100 0.40 -15.71 -11.08
CA SER A 100 -0.71 -16.02 -10.18
C SER A 100 -1.29 -17.42 -10.43
N THR A 101 -1.36 -17.83 -11.69
CA THR A 101 -1.91 -19.15 -12.06
C THR A 101 -0.95 -20.31 -11.72
N ALA A 102 0.35 -20.03 -11.68
CA ALA A 102 1.40 -21.03 -11.48
C ALA A 102 1.85 -21.19 -10.02
N SER A 103 1.32 -20.38 -9.10
CA SER A 103 1.75 -20.32 -7.70
C SER A 103 0.57 -20.44 -6.75
N ASP A 104 0.77 -21.16 -5.64
CA ASP A 104 -0.20 -21.29 -4.54
C ASP A 104 -0.12 -20.11 -3.54
N SER A 105 0.77 -19.14 -3.79
CA SER A 105 0.95 -17.91 -2.99
C SER A 105 1.33 -16.72 -3.86
N VAL A 106 1.23 -15.51 -3.33
CA VAL A 106 1.50 -14.25 -4.03
C VAL A 106 2.98 -14.19 -4.50
N PRO A 107 3.25 -14.19 -5.82
CA PRO A 107 4.62 -14.32 -6.35
C PRO A 107 5.26 -12.99 -6.80
N PHE A 108 4.65 -11.85 -6.46
CA PHE A 108 5.09 -10.53 -6.89
C PHE A 108 4.82 -9.46 -5.83
N ASP A 109 5.55 -8.37 -5.93
CA ASP A 109 5.34 -7.13 -5.17
C ASP A 109 5.39 -5.96 -6.15
N VAL A 110 4.22 -5.45 -6.52
CA VAL A 110 4.03 -4.37 -7.50
C VAL A 110 3.29 -3.17 -6.91
N ILE A 111 2.71 -3.30 -5.72
CA ILE A 111 2.05 -2.22 -4.98
C ILE A 111 2.45 -2.31 -3.50
N HIS A 112 3.01 -1.23 -2.95
CA HIS A 112 3.34 -1.12 -1.52
C HIS A 112 3.42 0.34 -1.08
N ALA A 113 3.45 0.60 0.23
CA ALA A 113 3.72 1.94 0.74
C ALA A 113 5.21 2.29 0.68
N ASN A 114 5.53 3.56 0.45
CA ASN A 114 6.89 4.09 0.52
C ASN A 114 7.45 4.15 1.96
N SER A 115 6.58 3.93 2.96
CA SER A 115 6.95 3.97 4.37
C SER A 115 7.48 2.63 4.87
N ILE A 116 8.58 2.67 5.62
CA ILE A 116 9.17 1.50 6.30
C ILE A 116 8.38 1.03 7.54
N TRP A 117 7.34 1.78 7.93
CA TRP A 117 6.49 1.49 9.09
C TRP A 117 5.10 0.98 8.69
N GLY A 118 4.91 0.60 7.42
CA GLY A 118 3.62 0.16 6.90
C GLY A 118 3.07 -1.03 7.70
N ALA A 119 1.80 -0.93 8.10
CA ALA A 119 1.10 -2.08 8.64
C ALA A 119 0.79 -3.05 7.49
N GLU A 120 1.10 -4.34 7.69
CA GLU A 120 0.67 -5.41 6.77
C GLU A 120 -0.74 -5.86 7.17
N PHE A 121 -1.68 -5.81 6.23
CA PHE A 121 -2.99 -6.44 6.40
C PHE A 121 -2.94 -7.92 6.05
N GLU A 122 -3.92 -8.69 6.55
CA GLU A 122 -4.06 -10.12 6.26
C GLU A 122 -4.23 -10.39 4.77
N VAL A 123 -4.94 -9.51 4.06
CA VAL A 123 -5.00 -9.48 2.58
C VAL A 123 -4.34 -8.20 2.10
N GLY A 124 -3.11 -8.33 1.60
CA GLY A 124 -2.33 -7.21 1.11
C GLY A 124 -2.74 -6.76 -0.30
N PRO A 125 -2.26 -5.58 -0.77
CA PRO A 125 -2.59 -5.06 -2.10
C PRO A 125 -2.18 -6.03 -3.23
N ASN A 126 -1.02 -6.68 -3.10
CA ASN A 126 -0.55 -7.68 -4.07
C ASN A 126 -1.39 -8.97 -4.02
N GLU A 127 -1.95 -9.33 -2.87
CA GLU A 127 -2.84 -10.47 -2.76
C GLU A 127 -4.17 -10.21 -3.46
N MET A 128 -4.70 -8.99 -3.39
CA MET A 128 -5.90 -8.62 -4.17
C MET A 128 -5.67 -8.78 -5.67
N VAL A 129 -4.56 -8.26 -6.19
CA VAL A 129 -4.19 -8.41 -7.60
C VAL A 129 -3.98 -9.89 -7.96
N TYR A 130 -3.38 -10.67 -7.06
CA TYR A 130 -3.23 -12.12 -7.22
C TYR A 130 -4.58 -12.84 -7.31
N LEU A 131 -5.52 -12.51 -6.42
CA LEU A 131 -6.87 -13.08 -6.38
C LEU A 131 -7.69 -12.68 -7.61
N TYR A 132 -7.58 -11.43 -8.08
CA TYR A 132 -8.21 -10.98 -9.32
C TYR A 132 -7.82 -11.87 -10.51
N PHE A 133 -6.51 -12.11 -10.70
CA PHE A 133 -6.04 -12.99 -11.77
C PHE A 133 -6.43 -14.47 -11.58
N GLN A 134 -6.65 -14.92 -10.34
CA GLN A 134 -7.14 -16.27 -10.05
C GLN A 134 -8.64 -16.45 -10.30
N GLN A 135 -9.46 -15.43 -10.05
CA GLN A 135 -10.89 -15.47 -10.32
C GLN A 135 -11.18 -15.55 -11.83
N ASP A 136 -10.47 -14.75 -12.63
CA ASP A 136 -10.58 -14.79 -14.10
C ASP A 136 -10.30 -16.20 -14.69
N ARG A 137 -9.45 -17.00 -14.04
CA ARG A 137 -9.24 -18.42 -14.42
C ARG A 137 -10.49 -19.28 -14.20
N GLN A 138 -11.25 -19.02 -13.15
CA GLN A 138 -12.43 -19.82 -12.81
C GLN A 138 -13.58 -19.55 -13.79
N ASP A 139 -13.73 -18.30 -14.21
CA ASP A 139 -14.77 -17.89 -15.17
C ASP A 139 -14.51 -18.44 -16.58
N LEU A 140 -13.24 -18.57 -16.99
CA LEU A 140 -12.85 -19.19 -18.27
C LEU A 140 -13.04 -20.72 -18.32
N ARG A 141 -13.45 -21.36 -17.22
CA ARG A 141 -13.69 -22.82 -17.16
C ARG A 141 -15.18 -23.20 -17.23
N LEU A 142 -16.07 -22.21 -17.26
CA LEU A 142 -17.51 -22.36 -17.43
C LEU A 142 -17.93 -22.13 -18.88
#